data_AF-A0A8R2BB39-F1
#
_entry.id   AF-A0A8R2BB39-F1
#
_cell.length_a   1.000
_cell.length_b   1.000
_cell.length_c   1.000
_cell.angle_alpha   90.00
_cell.angle_beta   90.00
_cell.angle_gamma   90.00
#
_symmetry.space_group_name_H-M   'P 1'
#
loop_
_entity.id
_entity.type
_entity.pdbx_description
1 polymer ?
#
loop_
_entity_poly.entity_id
_entity_poly.type
_entity_poly.pdbx_seq_one_letter_code
_entity_poly.pdbx_strand_id
1 'polypeptide(L)'
;MLVVFNEVGRSTLKASRLYLLRYPQRRQPSRATYANIDKCLREKGTFPTGVKKGKSLSALDENHQCSVLAAFELQPHASIRMIASQTDISCSLVYRILHQNSYHPYKIHYVQGLKPTDPIRRLDFISHMVVLHEEDKNIISNILWTDESCFNNNGIVNRRNSHFWSKNNPHWTYNAQIRWSINVWCGNFNNQLIGPYFYDCTLTGIRYLDFLVNILPDLMADVPDEVCDNMWFQQDGAPHHNANVVKDHLNQQYPSQWLGTNGPVKWPPRSPDLTPLDIFLWGYLKDKAYEQQPKLLIDLKERITAACRTLTTTMLKSVMDSIISDTKNV
;
A
#
# COMPACT_ATOMS: atom_id res chain seq x y z
N MET A 1 -34.92 -18.75 34.15
CA MET A 1 -35.51 -20.04 33.71
C MET A 1 -34.72 -21.22 34.26
N LEU A 2 -33.45 -21.40 33.89
CA LEU A 2 -32.63 -22.55 34.33
C LEU A 2 -32.35 -22.59 35.84
N VAL A 3 -32.22 -21.43 36.50
CA VAL A 3 -32.09 -21.35 37.95
C VAL A 3 -33.31 -21.98 38.64
N VAL A 4 -34.53 -21.58 38.26
CA VAL A 4 -35.79 -22.16 38.75
C VAL A 4 -35.90 -23.66 38.45
N PHE A 5 -35.38 -24.10 37.29
CA PHE A 5 -35.35 -25.51 36.93
C PHE A 5 -34.42 -26.35 37.83
N ASN A 6 -33.26 -25.81 38.20
CA ASN A 6 -32.37 -26.47 39.15
C ASN A 6 -32.91 -26.44 40.58
N GLU A 7 -33.52 -25.33 41.02
CA GLU A 7 -34.12 -25.19 42.36
C GLU A 7 -35.15 -26.29 42.66
N VAL A 8 -35.95 -26.71 41.67
CA VAL A 8 -36.98 -27.75 41.85
C VAL A 8 -36.49 -29.17 41.51
N GLY A 9 -35.18 -29.39 41.48
CA GLY A 9 -34.58 -30.69 41.21
C GLY A 9 -34.76 -31.17 39.76
N ARG A 10 -34.69 -30.26 38.79
CA ARG A 10 -34.77 -30.54 37.33
C ARG A 10 -36.08 -31.19 36.87
N SER A 11 -37.17 -30.97 37.61
CA SER A 11 -38.52 -31.35 37.19
C SER A 11 -39.13 -30.26 36.29
N THR A 12 -39.37 -30.57 35.01
CA THR A 12 -39.92 -29.59 34.03
C THR A 12 -41.31 -29.08 34.41
N LEU A 13 -42.12 -29.93 35.05
CA LEU A 13 -43.47 -29.61 35.52
C LEU A 13 -43.44 -28.63 36.70
N LYS A 14 -42.64 -28.94 37.73
CA LYS A 14 -42.50 -28.08 38.91
C LYS A 14 -41.84 -26.76 38.54
N ALA A 15 -40.84 -26.78 37.65
CA ALA A 15 -40.14 -25.59 37.21
C ALA A 15 -41.05 -24.66 36.42
N SER A 16 -41.88 -25.19 35.52
CA SER A 16 -42.84 -24.39 34.76
C SER A 16 -43.87 -23.71 35.67
N ARG A 17 -44.39 -24.42 36.69
CA ARG A 17 -45.32 -23.84 37.68
C ARG A 17 -44.65 -22.78 38.56
N LEU A 18 -43.45 -23.06 39.07
CA LEU A 18 -42.71 -22.11 39.91
C LEU A 18 -42.28 -20.87 39.11
N TYR A 19 -41.93 -21.04 37.83
CA TYR A 19 -41.56 -19.92 36.96
C TYR A 19 -42.75 -19.00 36.67
N LEU A 20 -43.95 -19.57 36.45
CA LEU A 20 -45.18 -18.81 36.28
C LEU A 20 -45.50 -17.98 37.54
N LEU A 21 -45.41 -18.59 38.73
CA LEU A 21 -45.66 -17.91 40.00
C LEU A 21 -44.67 -16.76 40.25
N ARG A 22 -43.38 -16.98 39.95
CA ARG A 22 -42.32 -16.02 40.23
C ARG A 22 -42.24 -14.90 39.17
N TYR A 23 -42.65 -15.18 37.94
CA TYR A 23 -42.58 -14.25 36.80
C TYR A 23 -43.85 -14.30 35.95
N PRO A 24 -45.01 -13.85 36.47
CA PRO A 24 -46.29 -13.96 35.78
C PRO A 24 -46.34 -13.12 34.49
N GLN A 25 -45.62 -11.99 34.45
CA GLN A 25 -45.62 -11.05 33.32
C GLN A 25 -44.65 -11.43 32.18
N ARG A 26 -43.93 -12.55 32.29
CA ARG A 26 -42.97 -12.99 31.25
C ARG A 26 -43.58 -14.07 30.37
N ARG A 27 -43.06 -14.20 29.15
CA ARG A 27 -43.40 -15.32 28.26
C ARG A 27 -43.03 -16.64 28.94
N GLN A 28 -44.02 -17.51 29.13
CA GLN A 28 -43.84 -18.76 29.85
C GLN A 28 -43.11 -19.79 28.98
N PRO A 29 -41.93 -20.28 29.39
CA PRO A 29 -41.23 -21.31 28.64
C PRO A 29 -42.04 -22.61 28.65
N SER A 30 -42.11 -23.29 27.50
CA SER A 30 -42.77 -24.58 27.43
C SER A 30 -41.94 -25.64 28.16
N ARG A 31 -42.58 -26.74 28.59
CA ARG A 31 -41.87 -27.87 29.19
C ARG A 31 -40.77 -28.42 28.30
N ALA A 32 -41.01 -28.45 26.98
CA ALA A 32 -40.02 -28.87 25.99
C ALA A 32 -38.81 -27.92 25.95
N THR A 33 -39.02 -26.62 26.19
CA THR A 33 -37.92 -25.65 26.28
C THR A 33 -36.99 -25.97 27.46
N TYR A 34 -37.52 -26.34 28.63
CA TYR A 34 -36.70 -26.76 29.78
C TYR A 34 -35.88 -28.00 29.47
N ALA A 35 -36.50 -29.02 28.88
CA ALA A 35 -35.84 -30.27 28.53
C ALA A 35 -34.77 -30.08 27.43
N ASN A 36 -35.07 -29.34 26.38
CA ASN A 36 -34.14 -29.11 25.27
C ASN A 36 -32.92 -28.31 25.70
N ILE A 37 -33.08 -27.30 26.56
CA ILE A 37 -31.93 -26.53 27.06
C ILE A 37 -31.07 -27.39 28.00
N ASP A 38 -31.66 -28.17 28.92
CA ASP A 38 -30.89 -29.07 29.80
C ASP A 38 -30.11 -30.11 28.98
N LYS A 39 -30.77 -30.70 27.97
CA LYS A 39 -30.14 -31.66 27.05
C LYS A 39 -28.97 -31.02 26.30
N CYS A 40 -29.17 -29.87 25.65
CA CYS A 40 -28.10 -29.21 24.89
C CYS A 40 -26.93 -28.77 25.77
N LEU A 41 -27.18 -28.32 27.00
CA LEU A 41 -26.11 -27.95 27.93
C LEU A 41 -25.31 -29.16 28.41
N ARG A 42 -25.97 -30.30 28.69
CA ARG A 42 -25.28 -31.53 29.11
C ARG A 42 -24.49 -32.18 27.99
N GLU A 43 -25.06 -32.22 26.78
CA GLU A 43 -24.44 -32.93 25.65
C GLU A 43 -23.40 -32.09 24.92
N LYS A 44 -23.63 -30.77 24.80
CA LYS A 44 -22.82 -29.90 23.92
C LYS A 44 -22.25 -28.68 24.62
N GLY A 45 -22.61 -28.40 25.88
CA GLY A 45 -22.16 -27.21 26.61
C GLY A 45 -22.72 -25.89 26.07
N THR A 46 -23.66 -25.92 25.13
CA THR A 46 -24.18 -24.73 24.42
C THR A 46 -25.69 -24.62 24.48
N PHE A 47 -26.22 -23.40 24.40
CA PHE A 47 -27.66 -23.17 24.27
C PHE A 47 -28.20 -23.54 22.87
N PRO A 48 -29.47 -23.94 22.73
CA PRO A 48 -30.06 -24.24 21.42
C PRO A 48 -30.09 -22.99 20.53
N THR A 49 -29.30 -22.99 19.46
CA THR A 49 -29.39 -21.98 18.39
C THR A 49 -30.49 -22.39 17.41
N GLY A 50 -31.42 -21.49 17.09
CA GLY A 50 -32.47 -21.77 16.10
C GLY A 50 -31.88 -22.25 14.78
N VAL A 51 -32.54 -23.23 14.13
CA VAL A 51 -32.13 -23.75 12.82
C VAL A 51 -32.07 -22.58 11.85
N LYS A 52 -30.86 -22.17 11.45
CA LYS A 52 -30.69 -21.25 10.32
C LYS A 52 -31.18 -22.00 9.09
N LYS A 53 -32.38 -21.68 8.58
CA LYS A 53 -32.77 -22.08 7.23
C LYS A 53 -31.77 -21.45 6.28
N GLY A 54 -30.82 -22.23 5.78
CA GLY A 54 -30.00 -21.83 4.64
C GLY A 54 -30.96 -21.50 3.49
N LYS A 55 -30.87 -20.29 2.93
CA LYS A 55 -31.57 -19.99 1.69
C LYS A 55 -30.90 -20.84 0.60
N SER A 56 -31.61 -21.81 0.02
CA SER A 56 -31.19 -22.41 -1.25
C SER A 56 -31.26 -21.34 -2.33
N LEU A 57 -30.20 -21.20 -3.12
CA LEU A 57 -30.22 -20.37 -4.32
C LEU A 57 -31.23 -20.95 -5.32
N SER A 58 -31.99 -20.09 -5.99
CA SER A 58 -32.92 -20.49 -7.06
C SER A 58 -32.13 -20.88 -8.31
N ALA A 59 -32.63 -21.78 -9.17
CA ALA A 59 -32.01 -22.08 -10.47
C ALA A 59 -31.87 -20.84 -11.38
N LEU A 60 -32.70 -19.82 -11.18
CA LEU A 60 -32.56 -18.50 -11.83
C LEU A 60 -31.33 -17.72 -11.31
N ASP A 61 -30.93 -17.92 -10.05
CA ASP A 61 -29.75 -17.29 -9.45
C ASP A 61 -28.46 -17.92 -10.03
N GLU A 62 -28.46 -19.22 -10.36
CA GLU A 62 -27.31 -19.91 -10.99
C GLU A 62 -27.06 -19.46 -12.44
N ASN A 63 -28.12 -19.34 -13.25
CA ASN A 63 -27.99 -18.84 -14.62
C ASN A 63 -27.51 -17.38 -14.67
N HIS A 64 -28.07 -16.52 -13.81
CA HIS A 64 -27.61 -15.14 -13.66
C HIS A 64 -26.16 -15.06 -13.19
N GLN A 65 -25.76 -15.93 -12.27
CA GLN A 65 -24.38 -16.03 -11.82
C GLN A 65 -23.43 -16.37 -12.98
N CYS A 66 -23.74 -17.40 -13.77
CA CYS A 66 -22.95 -17.78 -14.94
C CYS A 66 -22.84 -16.64 -15.97
N SER A 67 -23.96 -15.97 -16.29
CA SER A 67 -23.97 -14.86 -17.25
C SER A 67 -23.15 -13.66 -16.79
N VAL A 68 -23.23 -13.30 -15.50
CA VAL A 68 -22.46 -12.18 -14.93
C VAL A 68 -20.97 -12.51 -14.91
N LEU A 69 -20.57 -13.70 -14.46
CA LEU A 69 -19.17 -14.08 -14.39
C LEU A 69 -18.52 -14.15 -15.78
N ALA A 70 -19.20 -14.76 -16.76
CA ALA A 70 -18.73 -14.81 -18.14
C ALA A 70 -18.56 -13.42 -18.76
N ALA A 71 -19.46 -12.48 -18.45
CA ALA A 71 -19.37 -11.10 -18.94
C ALA A 71 -18.14 -10.36 -18.37
N PHE A 72 -17.81 -10.58 -17.10
CA PHE A 72 -16.62 -9.99 -16.48
C PHE A 72 -15.30 -10.64 -16.94
N GLU A 73 -15.30 -11.92 -17.31
CA GLU A 73 -14.14 -12.56 -17.95
C GLU A 73 -13.85 -11.99 -19.34
N LEU A 74 -14.90 -11.74 -20.13
CA LEU A 74 -14.75 -11.15 -21.47
C LEU A 74 -14.42 -9.65 -21.43
N GLN A 75 -14.86 -8.94 -20.38
CA GLN A 75 -14.67 -7.50 -20.23
C GLN A 75 -14.25 -7.12 -18.79
N PRO A 76 -12.99 -7.37 -18.39
CA PRO A 76 -12.53 -7.12 -17.01
C PRO A 76 -12.61 -5.65 -16.57
N HIS A 77 -12.63 -4.72 -17.52
CA HIS A 77 -12.74 -3.27 -17.27
C HIS A 77 -14.18 -2.75 -17.21
N ALA A 78 -15.17 -3.63 -17.38
CA ALA A 78 -16.57 -3.27 -17.37
C ALA A 78 -17.03 -2.76 -16.00
N SER A 79 -17.93 -1.77 -15.99
CA SER A 79 -18.59 -1.35 -14.74
C SER A 79 -19.75 -2.28 -14.41
N ILE A 80 -20.05 -2.43 -13.10
CA ILE A 80 -21.22 -3.17 -12.61
C ILE A 80 -22.51 -2.68 -13.28
N ARG A 81 -22.65 -1.36 -13.52
CA ARG A 81 -23.82 -0.79 -14.18
C ARG A 81 -23.92 -1.18 -15.65
N MET A 82 -22.79 -1.28 -16.34
CA MET A 82 -22.75 -1.68 -17.74
C MET A 82 -23.14 -3.16 -17.88
N ILE A 83 -22.55 -4.04 -17.06
CA ILE A 83 -22.89 -5.48 -17.07
C ILE A 83 -24.35 -5.71 -16.66
N ALA A 84 -24.84 -4.98 -15.64
CA ALA A 84 -26.24 -5.00 -15.25
C ALA A 84 -27.19 -4.66 -16.42
N SER A 85 -26.85 -3.63 -17.20
CA SER A 85 -27.63 -3.24 -18.38
C SER A 85 -27.56 -4.27 -19.52
N GLN A 86 -26.44 -4.96 -19.70
CA GLN A 86 -26.25 -5.95 -20.77
C GLN A 86 -26.89 -7.29 -20.44
N THR A 87 -26.91 -7.65 -19.16
CA THR A 87 -27.43 -8.94 -18.68
C THR A 87 -28.87 -8.85 -18.19
N ASP A 88 -29.47 -7.66 -18.18
CA ASP A 88 -30.79 -7.35 -17.62
C ASP A 88 -30.93 -7.77 -16.13
N ILE A 89 -29.81 -7.66 -15.39
CA ILE A 89 -29.73 -8.01 -13.97
C ILE A 89 -29.53 -6.74 -13.15
N SER A 90 -30.23 -6.63 -12.02
CA SER A 90 -30.04 -5.47 -11.12
C SER A 90 -28.58 -5.32 -10.66
N CYS A 91 -28.08 -4.09 -10.59
CA CYS A 91 -26.70 -3.80 -10.14
C CYS A 91 -26.37 -4.42 -8.78
N SER A 92 -27.34 -4.47 -7.86
CA SER A 92 -27.17 -5.06 -6.53
C SER A 92 -26.96 -6.57 -6.58
N LEU A 93 -27.62 -7.26 -7.51
CA LEU A 93 -27.45 -8.70 -7.71
C LEU A 93 -26.10 -9.00 -8.37
N VAL A 94 -25.70 -8.23 -9.39
CA VAL A 94 -24.36 -8.32 -9.99
C VAL A 94 -23.26 -8.15 -8.94
N TYR A 95 -23.36 -7.13 -8.09
CA TYR A 95 -22.41 -6.91 -6.99
C TYR A 95 -22.36 -8.09 -6.00
N ARG A 96 -23.53 -8.63 -5.62
CA ARG A 96 -23.62 -9.77 -4.70
C ARG A 96 -22.98 -11.02 -5.31
N ILE A 97 -23.23 -11.29 -6.59
CA ILE A 97 -22.63 -12.41 -7.33
C ILE A 97 -21.10 -12.29 -7.33
N LEU A 98 -20.55 -11.12 -7.68
CA LEU A 98 -19.11 -10.89 -7.65
C LEU A 98 -18.51 -11.14 -6.25
N HIS A 99 -19.15 -10.63 -5.21
CA HIS A 99 -18.71 -10.84 -3.82
C HIS A 99 -18.78 -12.30 -3.37
N GLN A 100 -19.82 -13.04 -3.76
CA GLN A 100 -19.97 -14.46 -3.41
C GLN A 100 -18.95 -15.35 -4.12
N ASN A 101 -18.41 -14.89 -5.26
CA ASN A 101 -17.39 -15.58 -6.05
C ASN A 101 -15.99 -14.98 -5.88
N SER A 102 -15.77 -14.18 -4.82
CA SER A 102 -14.46 -13.59 -4.48
C SER A 102 -13.85 -12.70 -5.57
N TYR A 103 -14.66 -12.07 -6.42
CA TYR A 103 -14.18 -11.02 -7.32
C TYR A 103 -13.98 -9.72 -6.55
N HIS A 104 -12.81 -9.12 -6.72
CA HIS A 104 -12.43 -7.87 -6.08
C HIS A 104 -12.20 -6.77 -7.11
N PRO A 105 -12.66 -5.54 -6.85
CA PRO A 105 -12.31 -4.40 -7.70
C PRO A 105 -10.84 -4.04 -7.46
N TYR A 106 -10.00 -4.25 -8.48
CA TYR A 106 -8.60 -3.81 -8.47
C TYR A 106 -8.47 -2.41 -9.06
N LYS A 107 -7.58 -1.61 -8.48
CA LYS A 107 -7.25 -0.29 -9.02
C LYS A 107 -6.14 -0.44 -10.05
N ILE A 108 -6.33 0.15 -11.23
CA ILE A 108 -5.27 0.21 -12.25
C ILE A 108 -4.18 1.16 -11.73
N HIS A 109 -2.95 0.64 -11.65
CA HIS A 109 -1.76 1.44 -11.41
C HIS A 109 -1.22 1.92 -12.75
N TYR A 110 -1.14 3.24 -12.93
CA TYR A 110 -0.53 3.82 -14.12
C TYR A 110 0.99 3.81 -13.95
N VAL A 111 1.67 2.89 -14.64
CA VAL A 111 3.13 2.87 -14.76
C VAL A 111 3.50 3.41 -16.14
N GLN A 112 4.67 4.05 -16.28
CA GLN A 112 5.13 4.47 -17.61
C GLN A 112 5.22 3.24 -18.52
N GLY A 113 4.60 3.33 -19.70
CA GLY A 113 4.63 2.23 -20.67
C GLY A 113 6.08 1.89 -21.05
N LEU A 114 6.47 0.64 -20.83
CA LEU A 114 7.75 0.11 -21.31
C LEU A 114 7.76 0.17 -22.85
N LYS A 115 8.83 0.73 -23.41
CA LYS A 115 9.12 0.64 -24.84
C LYS A 115 9.68 -0.75 -25.16
N PRO A 116 9.59 -1.22 -26.41
CA PRO A 116 10.08 -2.56 -26.81
C PRO A 116 11.54 -2.86 -26.46
N THR A 117 12.39 -1.84 -26.35
CA THR A 117 13.82 -1.98 -26.00
C THR A 117 14.08 -2.06 -24.49
N ASP A 118 13.12 -1.67 -23.66
CA ASP A 118 13.32 -1.58 -22.21
C ASP A 118 13.45 -2.95 -21.55
N PRO A 119 12.66 -3.99 -21.92
CA PRO A 119 12.79 -5.32 -21.33
C PRO A 119 14.21 -5.89 -21.45
N ILE A 120 14.87 -5.73 -22.59
CA ILE A 120 16.24 -6.22 -22.81
C ILE A 120 17.21 -5.51 -21.87
N ARG A 121 17.16 -4.18 -21.81
CA ARG A 121 18.03 -3.38 -20.93
C ARG A 121 17.82 -3.68 -19.45
N ARG A 122 16.57 -3.97 -19.07
CA ARG A 122 16.23 -4.40 -17.72
C ARG A 122 16.78 -5.79 -17.41
N LEU A 123 16.68 -6.73 -18.34
CA LEU A 123 17.24 -8.07 -18.18
C LEU A 123 18.77 -8.04 -18.07
N ASP A 124 19.43 -7.25 -18.91
CA ASP A 124 20.88 -7.03 -18.86
C ASP A 124 21.31 -6.48 -17.48
N PHE A 125 20.57 -5.49 -16.97
CA PHE A 125 20.82 -4.93 -15.64
C PHE A 125 20.61 -5.98 -14.54
N ILE A 126 19.49 -6.70 -14.55
CA ILE A 126 19.19 -7.74 -13.56
C ILE A 126 20.27 -8.82 -13.58
N SER A 127 20.69 -9.27 -14.76
CA SER A 127 21.76 -10.27 -14.92
C SER A 127 23.08 -9.77 -14.33
N HIS A 128 23.44 -8.50 -14.56
CA HIS A 128 24.64 -7.90 -13.96
C HIS A 128 24.52 -7.85 -12.43
N MET A 129 23.37 -7.43 -11.90
CA MET A 129 23.11 -7.38 -10.46
C MET A 129 23.17 -8.75 -9.80
N VAL A 130 22.69 -9.80 -10.48
CA VAL A 130 22.80 -11.19 -9.99
C VAL A 130 24.27 -11.60 -9.86
N VAL A 131 25.11 -11.31 -10.86
CA VAL A 131 26.55 -11.60 -10.80
C VAL A 131 27.22 -10.86 -9.64
N LEU A 132 26.97 -9.54 -9.50
CA LEU A 132 27.51 -8.78 -8.37
C LEU A 132 27.04 -9.34 -7.02
N HIS A 133 25.80 -9.82 -6.92
CA HIS A 133 25.26 -10.44 -5.72
C HIS A 133 25.81 -11.85 -5.45
N GLU A 134 26.30 -12.54 -6.48
CA GLU A 134 27.02 -13.80 -6.33
C GLU A 134 28.42 -13.58 -5.76
N GLU A 135 29.11 -12.53 -6.21
CA GLU A 135 30.43 -12.14 -5.72
C GLU A 135 30.39 -11.53 -4.30
N ASP A 136 29.45 -10.62 -4.05
CA ASP A 136 29.21 -10.01 -2.73
C ASP A 136 27.73 -10.08 -2.34
N LYS A 137 27.43 -10.91 -1.33
CA LYS A 137 26.08 -11.06 -0.81
C LYS A 137 25.53 -9.76 -0.19
N ASN A 138 26.41 -8.84 0.20
CA ASN A 138 26.06 -7.56 0.81
C ASN A 138 25.98 -6.41 -0.21
N ILE A 139 26.13 -6.67 -1.52
CA ILE A 139 26.12 -5.61 -2.54
C ILE A 139 24.89 -4.70 -2.44
N ILE A 140 23.70 -5.27 -2.21
CA ILE A 140 22.44 -4.52 -2.16
C ILE A 140 22.38 -3.59 -0.95
N SER A 141 22.94 -4.00 0.19
CA SER A 141 23.07 -3.13 1.38
C SER A 141 24.17 -2.09 1.24
N ASN A 142 25.18 -2.38 0.41
CA ASN A 142 26.30 -1.50 0.11
C ASN A 142 25.96 -0.48 -0.99
N ILE A 143 24.77 -0.54 -1.60
CA ILE A 143 24.29 0.50 -2.51
C ILE A 143 23.60 1.61 -1.72
N LEU A 144 24.08 2.84 -1.87
CA LEU A 144 23.33 4.05 -1.54
C LEU A 144 22.30 4.27 -2.65
N TRP A 145 21.06 3.87 -2.36
CA TRP A 145 19.91 4.09 -3.22
C TRP A 145 19.50 5.55 -3.11
N THR A 146 19.38 6.26 -4.23
CA THR A 146 19.03 7.68 -4.23
C THR A 146 17.94 7.97 -5.24
N ASP A 147 17.07 8.92 -4.91
CA ASP A 147 16.05 9.41 -5.81
C ASP A 147 15.52 10.78 -5.37
N GLU A 148 14.81 11.46 -6.27
CA GLU A 148 14.10 12.69 -5.99
C GLU A 148 12.60 12.57 -6.26
N SER A 149 11.79 13.05 -5.31
CA SER A 149 10.35 13.18 -5.53
C SER A 149 9.88 14.62 -5.40
N CYS A 150 9.00 15.00 -6.33
CA CYS A 150 8.33 16.30 -6.31
C CYS A 150 7.09 16.23 -5.42
N PHE A 151 7.04 17.11 -4.42
CA PHE A 151 5.87 17.37 -3.59
C PHE A 151 5.26 18.71 -4.01
N ASN A 152 3.94 18.80 -4.07
CA ASN A 152 3.24 20.02 -4.46
C ASN A 152 1.99 20.23 -3.62
N ASN A 153 1.53 21.46 -3.50
CA ASN A 153 0.37 21.82 -2.68
C ASN A 153 -0.98 21.36 -3.25
N ASN A 154 -0.99 20.85 -4.48
CA ASN A 154 -2.13 20.15 -5.07
C ASN A 154 -2.14 18.65 -4.72
N GLY A 155 -1.22 18.22 -3.84
CA GLY A 155 -1.01 16.85 -3.37
C GLY A 155 -2.30 16.05 -3.37
N ILE A 156 -2.45 15.25 -4.42
CA ILE A 156 -3.53 14.32 -4.72
C ILE A 156 -4.88 14.81 -4.14
N VAL A 157 -5.45 15.89 -4.71
CA VAL A 157 -6.90 16.09 -4.58
C VAL A 157 -7.54 14.86 -5.22
N ASN A 158 -7.92 13.89 -4.39
CA ASN A 158 -8.69 12.76 -4.81
C ASN A 158 -10.09 13.30 -5.15
N ARG A 159 -10.25 13.80 -6.38
CA ARG A 159 -11.49 14.41 -6.89
C ARG A 159 -12.71 13.50 -6.73
N ARG A 160 -12.49 12.19 -6.54
CA ARG A 160 -13.53 11.19 -6.24
C ARG A 160 -13.89 11.08 -4.76
N ASN A 161 -13.05 11.53 -3.84
CA ASN A 161 -13.29 11.51 -2.39
C ASN A 161 -13.59 12.90 -1.81
N SER A 162 -13.41 13.98 -2.57
CA SER A 162 -13.86 15.33 -2.20
C SER A 162 -15.38 15.47 -2.33
N HIS A 163 -16.12 14.65 -1.57
CA HIS A 163 -17.56 14.74 -1.41
C HIS A 163 -17.87 15.44 -0.10
N PHE A 164 -18.60 16.54 -0.18
CA PHE A 164 -19.03 17.28 0.97
C PHE A 164 -20.55 17.32 1.03
N TRP A 165 -21.12 16.88 2.15
CA TRP A 165 -22.55 16.90 2.37
C TRP A 165 -22.94 18.21 3.08
N SER A 166 -23.72 19.07 2.43
CA SER A 166 -24.23 20.31 3.01
C SER A 166 -25.68 20.56 2.61
N LYS A 167 -26.47 21.20 3.49
CA LYS A 167 -27.88 21.56 3.24
C LYS A 167 -28.03 22.70 2.23
N ASN A 168 -27.04 23.58 2.13
CA ASN A 168 -26.96 24.68 1.15
C ASN A 168 -25.57 24.68 0.49
N ASN A 169 -25.47 25.08 -0.78
CA ASN A 169 -24.20 25.15 -1.50
C ASN A 169 -23.27 26.17 -0.82
N PRO A 170 -22.15 25.73 -0.23
CA PRO A 170 -21.26 26.62 0.53
C PRO A 170 -20.20 27.31 -0.33
N HIS A 171 -20.25 27.16 -1.67
CA HIS A 171 -19.29 27.76 -2.60
C HIS A 171 -17.82 27.49 -2.22
N TRP A 172 -17.47 26.23 -1.93
CA TRP A 172 -16.08 25.88 -1.65
C TRP A 172 -15.19 26.14 -2.88
N THR A 173 -14.40 27.19 -2.80
CA THR A 173 -13.31 27.49 -3.74
C THR A 173 -12.01 26.91 -3.21
N TYR A 174 -11.42 25.97 -3.95
CA TYR A 174 -10.01 25.63 -3.77
C TYR A 174 -9.16 26.76 -4.34
N ASN A 175 -8.31 27.37 -3.53
CA ASN A 175 -7.35 28.38 -3.99
C ASN A 175 -6.28 27.72 -4.87
N ALA A 176 -6.57 27.59 -6.16
CA ALA A 176 -5.64 27.07 -7.18
C ALA A 176 -4.54 28.08 -7.59
N GLN A 177 -4.55 29.29 -7.01
CA GLN A 177 -3.77 30.44 -7.48
C GLN A 177 -2.30 30.44 -7.03
N ILE A 178 -1.96 29.83 -5.90
CA ILE A 178 -0.56 29.74 -5.45
C ILE A 178 -0.14 28.30 -5.67
N ARG A 179 0.64 28.02 -6.72
CA ARG A 179 1.25 26.70 -6.93
C ARG A 179 2.68 26.75 -6.44
N TRP A 180 3.00 25.92 -5.45
CA TRP A 180 4.37 25.68 -5.04
C TRP A 180 4.64 24.19 -5.08
N SER A 181 5.83 23.85 -5.56
CA SER A 181 6.36 22.51 -5.63
C SER A 181 7.77 22.51 -5.06
N ILE A 182 8.15 21.42 -4.43
CA ILE A 182 9.48 21.21 -3.91
C ILE A 182 9.98 19.83 -4.29
N ASN A 183 11.22 19.77 -4.75
CA ASN A 183 11.89 18.50 -4.97
C ASN A 183 12.62 18.11 -3.70
N VAL A 184 12.38 16.88 -3.26
CA VAL A 184 12.99 16.31 -2.07
C VAL A 184 13.88 15.17 -2.51
N TRP A 185 15.13 15.20 -2.10
CA TRP A 185 16.08 14.11 -2.25
C TRP A 185 16.13 13.31 -0.95
N CYS A 186 16.15 11.99 -1.09
CA CYS A 186 16.42 11.06 0.00
C CYS A 186 17.37 9.98 -0.50
N GLY A 187 18.18 9.46 0.41
CA GLY A 187 18.98 8.26 0.23
C GLY A 187 18.53 7.15 1.18
N ASN A 188 18.73 5.90 0.79
CA ASN A 188 18.70 4.76 1.71
C ASN A 188 20.02 4.01 1.57
N PHE A 189 20.76 3.93 2.67
CA PHE A 189 22.03 3.23 2.74
C PHE A 189 22.10 2.42 4.02
N ASN A 190 22.46 1.13 3.91
CA ASN A 190 22.59 0.22 5.05
C ASN A 190 21.38 0.24 6.02
N ASN A 191 20.15 0.24 5.47
CA ASN A 191 18.88 0.32 6.21
C ASN A 191 18.69 1.62 7.03
N GLN A 192 19.43 2.66 6.70
CA GLN A 192 19.30 4.00 7.26
C GLN A 192 18.87 4.99 6.17
N LEU A 193 17.93 5.86 6.52
CA LEU A 193 17.55 6.96 5.66
C LEU A 193 18.60 8.07 5.75
N ILE A 194 19.08 8.54 4.60
CA ILE A 194 19.95 9.70 4.43
C ILE A 194 19.10 10.87 3.90
N GLY A 195 19.24 12.05 4.50
CA GLY A 195 18.36 13.20 4.23
C GLY A 195 17.15 13.27 5.18
N PRO A 196 16.03 13.93 4.79
CA PRO A 196 15.74 14.49 3.48
C PRO A 196 16.51 15.79 3.18
N TYR A 197 16.81 16.03 1.90
CA TYR A 197 17.31 17.32 1.40
C TYR A 197 16.29 17.99 0.49
N PHE A 198 16.19 19.32 0.57
CA PHE A 198 15.15 20.10 -0.10
C PHE A 198 15.77 21.02 -1.14
N TYR A 199 15.40 20.83 -2.42
CA TYR A 199 15.78 21.75 -3.48
C TYR A 199 14.78 22.91 -3.58
N ASP A 200 15.24 24.12 -3.29
CA ASP A 200 14.41 25.34 -3.36
C ASP A 200 14.20 25.88 -4.79
N CYS A 201 14.90 25.32 -5.78
CA CYS A 201 14.89 25.75 -7.18
C CYS A 201 14.85 24.55 -8.14
N THR A 202 14.73 24.83 -9.44
CA THR A 202 14.86 23.82 -10.50
C THR A 202 16.20 23.08 -10.40
N LEU A 203 16.14 21.76 -10.39
CA LEU A 203 17.31 20.89 -10.34
C LEU A 203 18.04 20.88 -11.70
N THR A 204 19.29 21.31 -11.69
CA THR A 204 20.20 21.29 -12.86
C THR A 204 21.40 20.41 -12.54
N GLY A 205 22.14 19.96 -13.55
CA GLY A 205 23.35 19.14 -13.33
C GLY A 205 24.39 19.82 -12.43
N ILE A 206 24.54 21.14 -12.52
CA ILE A 206 25.46 21.90 -11.67
C ILE A 206 24.99 21.92 -10.21
N ARG A 207 23.69 22.13 -9.97
CA ARG A 207 23.13 22.11 -8.61
C ARG A 207 23.15 20.71 -8.00
N TYR A 208 22.95 19.69 -8.82
CA TYR A 208 23.08 18.31 -8.39
C TYR A 208 24.54 18.00 -8.02
N LEU A 209 25.52 18.43 -8.82
CA LEU A 209 26.93 18.31 -8.48
C LEU A 209 27.28 19.05 -7.18
N ASP A 210 26.80 20.29 -7.01
CA ASP A 210 26.98 21.07 -5.79
C ASP A 210 26.43 20.32 -4.56
N PHE A 211 25.25 19.71 -4.69
CA PHE A 211 24.70 18.82 -3.67
C PHE A 211 25.61 17.63 -3.37
N LEU A 212 26.07 16.90 -4.39
CA LEU A 212 26.94 15.73 -4.22
C LEU A 212 28.27 16.08 -3.53
N VAL A 213 28.85 17.25 -3.83
CA VAL A 213 30.16 17.66 -3.31
C VAL A 213 30.05 18.29 -1.92
N ASN A 214 29.04 19.14 -1.71
CA ASN A 214 29.01 20.03 -0.53
C ASN A 214 27.95 19.65 0.51
N ILE A 215 26.96 18.83 0.18
CA ILE A 215 25.83 18.53 1.07
C ILE A 215 25.74 17.04 1.39
N LEU A 216 25.91 16.17 0.40
CA LEU A 216 25.85 14.72 0.60
C LEU A 216 26.84 14.22 1.67
N PRO A 217 28.11 14.67 1.71
CA PRO A 217 29.05 14.25 2.75
C PRO A 217 28.56 14.61 4.16
N ASP A 218 27.98 15.81 4.34
CA ASP A 218 27.43 16.24 5.62
C ASP A 218 26.22 15.38 6.05
N LEU A 219 25.37 14.99 5.09
CA LEU A 219 24.23 14.09 5.36
C LEU A 219 24.67 12.68 5.72
N MET A 220 25.88 12.29 5.29
CA MET A 220 26.47 10.99 5.54
C MET A 220 27.45 10.98 6.72
N ALA A 221 27.63 12.11 7.42
CA ALA A 221 28.62 12.23 8.50
C ALA A 221 28.42 11.24 9.66
N ASP A 222 27.19 10.77 9.88
CA ASP A 222 26.87 9.77 10.90
C ASP A 222 27.13 8.32 10.45
N VAL A 223 27.49 8.11 9.18
CA VAL A 223 27.79 6.80 8.61
C VAL A 223 29.29 6.53 8.77
N PRO A 224 29.70 5.39 9.37
CA PRO A 224 31.11 5.09 9.56
C PRO A 224 31.87 4.99 8.24
N ASP A 225 33.07 5.58 8.16
CA ASP A 225 33.91 5.63 6.95
C ASP A 225 34.18 4.22 6.37
N GLU A 226 34.40 3.22 7.22
CA GLU A 226 34.62 1.81 6.80
C GLU A 226 33.45 1.24 5.98
N VAL A 227 32.22 1.74 6.21
CA VAL A 227 31.03 1.34 5.46
C VAL A 227 30.96 2.11 4.14
N CYS A 228 31.40 3.37 4.14
CA CYS A 228 31.45 4.23 2.94
C CYS A 228 32.51 3.77 1.93
N ASP A 229 33.62 3.18 2.37
CA ASP A 229 34.71 2.71 1.49
C ASP A 229 34.27 1.66 0.46
N ASN A 230 33.25 0.86 0.79
CA ASN A 230 32.69 -0.15 -0.10
C ASN A 230 31.35 0.27 -0.72
N MET A 231 30.98 1.55 -0.60
CA MET A 231 29.69 2.04 -1.04
C MET A 231 29.61 2.13 -2.56
N TRP A 232 28.47 1.68 -3.09
CA TRP A 232 28.07 1.89 -4.46
C TRP A 232 27.06 3.02 -4.54
N PHE A 233 27.22 3.92 -5.49
CA PHE A 233 26.30 5.05 -5.67
C PHE A 233 25.26 4.73 -6.75
N GLN A 234 23.95 4.83 -6.46
CA GLN A 234 22.90 4.65 -7.47
C GLN A 234 22.21 5.98 -7.79
N GLN A 235 22.01 6.25 -9.09
CA GLN A 235 21.14 7.32 -9.59
C GLN A 235 20.36 6.89 -10.84
N ASP A 236 19.23 7.55 -11.12
CA ASP A 236 18.33 7.19 -12.21
C ASP A 236 18.76 7.81 -13.57
N GLY A 237 17.83 7.85 -14.53
CA GLY A 237 18.07 8.41 -15.86
C GLY A 237 17.72 9.89 -16.04
N ALA A 238 17.49 10.65 -14.98
CA ALA A 238 17.12 12.05 -15.10
C ALA A 238 18.18 12.90 -15.83
N PRO A 239 17.79 13.97 -16.54
CA PRO A 239 18.73 14.76 -17.33
C PRO A 239 19.90 15.36 -16.54
N HIS A 240 19.67 15.77 -15.29
CA HIS A 240 20.71 16.36 -14.44
C HIS A 240 21.74 15.33 -13.96
N HIS A 241 21.33 14.07 -13.72
CA HIS A 241 22.22 12.94 -13.41
C HIS A 241 23.19 12.62 -14.56
N ASN A 242 22.77 12.89 -15.80
CA ASN A 242 23.54 12.59 -17.01
C ASN A 242 24.44 13.74 -17.47
N ALA A 243 24.48 14.86 -16.74
CA ALA A 243 25.40 15.95 -17.04
C ALA A 243 26.86 15.47 -16.95
N ASN A 244 27.72 15.92 -17.88
CA ASN A 244 29.12 15.48 -17.91
C ASN A 244 29.85 15.76 -16.60
N VAL A 245 29.65 16.94 -16.02
CA VAL A 245 30.27 17.33 -14.74
C VAL A 245 29.89 16.40 -13.57
N VAL A 246 28.67 15.84 -13.58
CA VAL A 246 28.19 14.89 -12.57
C VAL A 246 28.85 13.54 -12.78
N LYS A 247 28.88 13.05 -14.04
CA LYS A 247 29.53 11.78 -14.37
C LYS A 247 31.02 11.80 -14.07
N ASP A 248 31.71 12.89 -14.40
CA ASP A 248 33.15 13.05 -14.16
C ASP A 248 33.45 12.99 -12.65
N HIS A 249 32.61 13.64 -11.84
CA HIS A 249 32.70 13.56 -10.38
C HIS A 249 32.45 12.12 -9.87
N LEU A 250 31.38 11.46 -10.32
CA LEU A 250 31.07 10.09 -9.88
C LEU A 250 32.14 9.07 -10.31
N ASN A 251 32.73 9.24 -11.49
CA ASN A 251 33.85 8.39 -11.93
C ASN A 251 35.11 8.60 -11.07
N GLN A 252 35.31 9.80 -10.51
CA GLN A 252 36.42 10.10 -9.61
C GLN A 252 36.16 9.60 -8.19
N GLN A 253 34.95 9.81 -7.66
CA GLN A 253 34.60 9.45 -6.28
C GLN A 253 34.26 7.97 -6.10
N TYR A 254 33.62 7.34 -7.09
CA TYR A 254 33.19 5.94 -7.04
C TYR A 254 33.69 5.16 -8.27
N PRO A 255 35.02 4.96 -8.43
CA PRO A 255 35.56 4.32 -9.62
C PRO A 255 34.97 2.92 -9.86
N SER A 256 34.25 2.74 -10.98
CA SER A 256 33.53 1.50 -11.32
C SER A 256 32.43 1.06 -10.34
N GLN A 257 32.12 1.86 -9.32
CA GLN A 257 31.21 1.54 -8.21
C GLN A 257 29.99 2.48 -8.19
N TRP A 258 29.45 2.83 -9.37
CA TRP A 258 28.19 3.56 -9.44
C TRP A 258 27.29 3.06 -10.56
N LEU A 259 25.99 3.11 -10.29
CA LEU A 259 24.92 2.68 -11.16
C LEU A 259 24.20 3.91 -11.71
N GLY A 260 24.11 4.00 -13.03
CA GLY A 260 23.42 5.10 -13.69
C GLY A 260 23.29 4.88 -15.19
N THR A 261 22.46 5.67 -15.86
CA THR A 261 22.15 5.43 -17.29
C THR A 261 23.40 5.37 -18.18
N ASN A 262 24.40 6.21 -17.88
CA ASN A 262 25.69 6.25 -18.57
C ASN A 262 26.86 5.91 -17.64
N GLY A 263 26.60 5.15 -16.57
CA GLY A 263 27.62 4.70 -15.63
C GLY A 263 28.28 3.38 -16.02
N PRO A 264 29.25 2.92 -15.22
CA PRO A 264 29.88 1.61 -15.34
C PRO A 264 28.84 0.48 -15.36
N VAL A 265 27.87 0.53 -14.43
CA VAL A 265 26.69 -0.34 -14.43
C VAL A 265 25.50 0.45 -14.93
N LYS A 266 24.95 0.04 -16.08
CA LYS A 266 23.89 0.80 -16.77
C LYS A 266 22.55 0.63 -16.06
N TRP A 267 22.07 1.71 -15.45
CA TRP A 267 20.72 1.74 -14.87
C TRP A 267 19.65 1.67 -15.99
N PRO A 268 18.66 0.78 -15.89
CA PRO A 268 17.67 0.59 -16.94
C PRO A 268 16.64 1.72 -16.95
N PRO A 269 16.24 2.22 -18.13
CA PRO A 269 15.27 3.31 -18.23
C PRO A 269 13.90 2.89 -17.68
N ARG A 270 13.18 3.82 -17.04
CA ARG A 270 11.79 3.63 -16.57
C ARG A 270 11.63 2.40 -15.67
N SER A 271 12.51 2.31 -14.68
CA SER A 271 12.52 1.19 -13.72
C SER A 271 12.34 1.68 -12.28
N PRO A 272 11.23 2.36 -11.96
CA PRO A 272 10.95 2.78 -10.57
C PRO A 272 10.74 1.56 -9.65
N ASP A 273 10.34 0.43 -10.22
CA ASP A 273 10.20 -0.85 -9.51
C ASP A 273 11.54 -1.50 -9.12
N LEU A 274 12.67 -0.87 -9.46
CA LEU A 274 14.00 -1.32 -9.06
C LEU A 274 14.63 -0.42 -7.99
N THR A 275 13.94 0.65 -7.54
CA THR A 275 14.43 1.52 -6.47
C THR A 275 13.59 1.33 -5.20
N PRO A 276 14.21 1.20 -4.01
CA PRO A 276 13.46 1.10 -2.75
C PRO A 276 12.68 2.39 -2.46
N LEU A 277 13.15 3.53 -2.96
CA LEU A 277 12.52 4.83 -2.69
C LEU A 277 11.18 4.96 -3.42
N ASP A 278 11.11 4.55 -4.69
CA ASP A 278 9.87 4.55 -5.47
C ASP A 278 8.88 3.48 -5.01
N ILE A 279 9.36 2.28 -4.67
CA ILE A 279 8.50 1.17 -4.23
C ILE A 279 7.78 1.53 -2.92
N PHE A 280 8.47 2.19 -2.00
CA PHE A 280 7.97 2.38 -0.65
C PHE A 280 8.04 3.82 -0.14
N LEU A 281 9.25 4.42 -0.12
CA LEU A 281 9.50 5.66 0.63
C LEU A 281 8.57 6.80 0.19
N TRP A 282 8.48 7.05 -1.12
CA TRP A 282 7.70 8.19 -1.61
C TRP A 282 6.21 8.03 -1.39
N GLY A 283 5.69 6.81 -1.48
CA GLY A 283 4.30 6.51 -1.11
C GLY A 283 4.05 6.81 0.36
N TYR A 284 4.90 6.26 1.23
CA TYR A 284 4.81 6.47 2.68
C TYR A 284 4.89 7.96 3.08
N LEU A 285 5.88 8.68 2.53
CA LEU A 285 6.06 10.11 2.83
C LEU A 285 4.91 10.95 2.30
N LYS A 286 4.36 10.65 1.11
CA LYS A 286 3.18 11.35 0.57
C LYS A 286 1.94 11.09 1.43
N ASP A 287 1.72 9.85 1.85
CA ASP A 287 0.58 9.50 2.70
C ASP A 287 0.61 10.26 4.04
N LYS A 288 1.80 10.39 4.65
CA LYS A 288 1.98 11.14 5.90
C LYS A 288 1.94 12.65 5.70
N ALA A 289 2.64 13.17 4.69
CA ALA A 289 2.74 14.61 4.47
C ALA A 289 1.41 15.23 4.03
N TYR A 290 0.55 14.48 3.34
CA TYR A 290 -0.76 14.94 2.85
C TYR A 290 -1.96 14.42 3.65
N GLU A 291 -1.76 13.80 4.82
CA GLU A 291 -2.86 13.42 5.73
C GLU A 291 -3.76 14.64 6.04
N GLN A 292 -3.15 15.82 6.13
CA GLN A 292 -3.84 17.11 6.06
C GLN A 292 -3.21 17.94 4.95
N GLN A 293 -4.02 18.71 4.24
CA GLN A 293 -3.52 19.56 3.17
C GLN A 293 -2.60 20.66 3.72
N PRO A 294 -1.31 20.68 3.34
CA PRO A 294 -0.37 21.67 3.83
C PRO A 294 -0.69 23.05 3.24
N LYS A 295 -0.69 24.08 4.08
CA LYS A 295 -1.05 25.45 3.66
C LYS A 295 0.16 26.24 3.17
N LEU A 296 1.33 25.94 3.70
CA LEU A 296 2.58 26.64 3.44
C LEU A 296 3.69 25.64 3.11
N LEU A 297 4.69 26.08 2.36
CA LEU A 297 5.83 25.25 2.01
C LEU A 297 6.62 24.79 3.24
N ILE A 298 6.76 25.67 4.24
CA ILE A 298 7.46 25.36 5.49
C ILE A 298 6.77 24.21 6.26
N ASP A 299 5.45 24.25 6.34
CA ASP A 299 4.62 23.19 6.96
C ASP A 299 4.77 21.87 6.21
N LEU A 300 4.83 21.90 4.86
CA LEU A 300 5.14 20.69 4.10
C LEU A 300 6.55 20.16 4.42
N LYS A 301 7.59 21.01 4.43
CA LYS A 301 8.96 20.59 4.76
C LYS A 301 9.01 19.93 6.14
N GLU A 302 8.42 20.56 7.15
CA GLU A 302 8.34 20.03 8.52
C GLU A 302 7.62 18.69 8.59
N ARG A 303 6.51 18.53 7.86
CA ARG A 303 5.76 17.26 7.80
C ARG A 303 6.55 16.15 7.13
N ILE A 304 7.25 16.44 6.03
CA ILE A 304 8.12 15.47 5.37
C ILE A 304 9.24 15.05 6.31
N THR A 305 9.93 16.01 6.96
CA THR A 305 10.97 15.71 7.94
C THR A 305 10.43 14.89 9.13
N ALA A 306 9.23 15.20 9.62
CA ALA A 306 8.58 14.42 10.68
C ALA A 306 8.25 12.99 10.22
N ALA A 307 7.75 12.82 9.00
CA ALA A 307 7.47 11.51 8.42
C ALA A 307 8.76 10.69 8.18
N CYS A 308 9.86 11.33 7.79
CA CYS A 308 11.16 10.66 7.70
C CYS A 308 11.61 10.11 9.06
N ARG A 309 11.37 10.86 10.15
CA ARG A 309 11.70 10.42 11.52
C ARG A 309 10.86 9.24 12.04
N THR A 310 9.70 8.99 11.45
CA THR A 310 8.86 7.84 11.84
C THR A 310 9.25 6.54 11.13
N LEU A 311 10.17 6.61 10.15
CA LEU A 311 10.70 5.41 9.49
C LEU A 311 11.60 4.65 10.45
N THR A 312 11.35 3.35 10.57
CA THR A 312 12.20 2.46 11.35
C THR A 312 13.16 1.69 10.45
N THR A 313 14.31 1.32 10.99
CA THR A 313 15.28 0.42 10.32
C THR A 313 14.62 -0.88 9.87
N THR A 314 13.64 -1.39 10.63
CA THR A 314 12.89 -2.61 10.27
C THR A 314 12.05 -2.43 9.01
N MET A 315 11.43 -1.27 8.80
CA MET A 315 10.68 -0.96 7.59
C MET A 315 11.60 -0.88 6.39
N LEU A 316 12.73 -0.18 6.51
CA LEU A 316 13.72 -0.06 5.43
C LEU A 316 14.33 -1.42 5.08
N LYS A 317 14.70 -2.22 6.08
CA LYS A 317 15.22 -3.58 5.87
C LYS A 317 14.22 -4.48 5.14
N SER A 318 12.93 -4.45 5.51
CA SER A 318 11.90 -5.24 4.84
C SER A 318 11.75 -4.88 3.36
N VAL A 319 11.94 -3.61 3.00
CA VAL A 319 11.90 -3.17 1.59
C VAL A 319 13.13 -3.68 0.84
N MET A 320 14.31 -3.59 1.45
CA MET A 320 15.56 -4.10 0.87
C MET A 320 15.51 -5.62 0.65
N ASP A 321 14.97 -6.38 1.60
CA ASP A 321 14.79 -7.83 1.48
C ASP A 321 13.82 -8.19 0.33
N SER A 322 12.78 -7.36 0.10
CA SER A 322 11.87 -7.54 -1.04
C SER A 322 12.58 -7.39 -2.37
N ILE A 323 13.44 -6.37 -2.52
CA ILE A 323 14.22 -6.15 -3.76
C ILE A 323 15.12 -7.35 -4.06
N ILE A 324 15.74 -7.94 -3.04
CA ILE A 324 16.58 -9.14 -3.19
C ILE A 324 15.75 -10.35 -3.63
N SER A 325 14.51 -10.48 -3.15
CA SER A 325 13.60 -11.55 -3.57
C SER A 325 13.12 -11.33 -5.01
N ASP A 326 12.76 -10.10 -5.37
CA ASP A 326 12.21 -9.78 -6.69
C ASP A 326 13.27 -9.88 -7.79
N THR A 327 14.53 -9.52 -7.50
CA THR A 327 15.66 -9.70 -8.42
C THR A 327 16.02 -11.17 -8.68
N LYS A 328 15.61 -12.10 -7.81
CA LYS A 328 15.82 -13.55 -7.97
C LYS A 328 14.68 -14.28 -8.69
N ASN A 329 13.51 -13.65 -8.82
CA ASN A 329 12.29 -14.27 -9.38
C ASN A 329 11.99 -13.83 -10.83
N VAL A 330 12.90 -13.11 -11.48
CA VAL A 330 12.85 -12.75 -12.91
C VAL A 330 13.76 -13.70 -13.68
#